data_AF-A0A8A3PJS4-F1
#
_entry.id   AF-A0A8A3PJS4-F1
#
_cell.length_a   1.000
_cell.length_b   1.000
_cell.length_c   1.000
_cell.angle_alpha   90.00
_cell.angle_beta   90.00
_cell.angle_gamma   90.00
#
_symmetry.space_group_name_H-M   'P 1'
#
loop_
_entity.id
_entity.type
_entity.pdbx_description
1 polymer ?
#
loop_
_entity_poly.entity_id
_entity_poly.type
_entity_poly.pdbx_seq_one_letter_code
_entity_poly.pdbx_strand_id
1 'polypeptide(L)'
;MADNLDVPSAATLLREKIRGALVNYAPRTVEYRARIAAIAMLEQLITNKNEDKHYIDLVADGSIQIYDAGPPEFTQRRMAVESFLATQDPTMPRYWAVRAHLCFLEYSDRYEMVRRQVDYMKENEISGSCLFLTALLEKWAEGWGSISKNIEQARAAAETFGTFFEGPAATYSQRFMDMVLYVIVQRERSREEMFTMGVNYYLGSWRLVKDGFEIQSLCDDISANEYWCAVTQAWGPSSRRRAVFIVPSRVRVIEMCSMFSDVHERGAYSHRNGLVLETQIAAAFDACRVAIVPSRDGGWEIRVMDSSLVGSRHQEMECSFGEIHGRQLRFLEERRPRADFLHFHWLLCMAVSRLKDFDQSRIAAEEVYALPAWGALGFTARTRRVIERLSRHVTRSLPLDYTEPGPSMGGNKYYEDFLERLCNVPNF
;
A
#
# COMPACT_ATOMS: atom_id res chain seq x y z
N MET A 1 4.23 3.95 37.56
CA MET A 1 2.76 3.95 37.78
C MET A 1 1.98 3.46 36.54
N ALA A 2 2.53 2.54 35.74
CA ALA A 2 1.86 1.95 34.57
C ALA A 2 1.51 0.45 34.75
N ASP A 3 1.82 -0.16 35.90
CA ASP A 3 1.79 -1.62 36.07
C ASP A 3 0.42 -2.25 36.36
N ASN A 4 -0.66 -1.47 36.44
CA ASN A 4 -1.98 -1.98 36.82
C ASN A 4 -3.08 -1.86 35.74
N LEU A 5 -2.72 -1.54 34.49
CA LEU A 5 -3.64 -1.80 33.38
C LEU A 5 -3.63 -3.30 33.11
N ASP A 6 -4.80 -3.93 33.19
CA ASP A 6 -5.00 -5.35 32.89
C ASP A 6 -4.79 -5.61 31.39
N VAL A 7 -3.51 -5.67 31.00
CA VAL A 7 -2.99 -5.97 29.66
C VAL A 7 -3.79 -7.11 28.96
N PRO A 8 -4.13 -8.23 29.63
CA PRO A 8 -5.04 -9.24 29.10
C PRO A 8 -6.38 -8.72 28.57
N SER A 9 -7.02 -7.77 29.26
CA SER A 9 -8.34 -7.24 28.89
C SER A 9 -8.29 -6.43 27.59
N ALA A 10 -7.26 -5.62 27.39
CA ALA A 10 -7.11 -4.79 26.19
C ALA A 10 -6.68 -5.61 24.95
N ALA A 11 -5.76 -6.57 25.12
CA ALA A 11 -5.40 -7.50 24.05
C ALA A 11 -6.58 -8.40 23.64
N THR A 12 -7.39 -8.84 24.61
CA THR A 12 -8.62 -9.60 24.35
C THR A 12 -9.65 -8.78 23.57
N LEU A 13 -9.85 -7.51 23.95
CA LEU A 13 -10.75 -6.62 23.23
C LEU A 13 -10.31 -6.39 21.77
N LEU A 14 -9.01 -6.17 21.55
CA LEU A 14 -8.44 -6.01 20.21
C LEU A 14 -8.56 -7.29 19.37
N ARG A 15 -8.36 -8.46 19.99
CA ARG A 15 -8.56 -9.77 19.36
C ARG A 15 -9.99 -9.95 18.87
N GLU A 16 -10.99 -9.70 19.74
CA GLU A 16 -12.40 -9.83 19.34
C GLU A 16 -12.78 -8.82 18.25
N LYS A 17 -12.20 -7.61 18.27
CA LYS A 17 -12.39 -6.61 17.21
C LYS A 17 -11.84 -7.10 15.86
N ILE A 18 -10.61 -7.65 15.82
CA ILE A 18 -10.04 -8.22 14.60
C ILE A 18 -10.86 -9.42 14.12
N ARG A 19 -11.32 -10.27 15.04
CA ARG A 19 -12.16 -11.43 14.74
C ARG A 19 -13.51 -11.03 14.14
N GLY A 20 -14.17 -9.99 14.66
CA GLY A 20 -15.39 -9.46 14.06
C GLY A 20 -15.19 -8.94 12.64
N ALA A 21 -14.05 -8.28 12.38
CA ALA A 21 -13.74 -7.76 11.04
C ALA A 21 -13.46 -8.86 10.00
N LEU A 22 -12.99 -10.05 10.40
CA LEU A 22 -12.68 -11.16 9.48
C LEU A 22 -13.86 -11.62 8.62
N VAL A 23 -15.09 -11.50 9.13
CA VAL A 23 -16.32 -11.92 8.43
C VAL A 23 -16.51 -11.19 7.10
N ASN A 24 -15.93 -10.01 6.95
CA ASN A 24 -16.05 -9.17 5.75
C ASN A 24 -15.01 -9.49 4.66
N TYR A 25 -14.10 -10.44 4.89
CA TYR A 25 -12.99 -10.72 3.99
C TYR A 25 -13.06 -12.13 3.42
N ALA A 26 -12.77 -12.26 2.11
CA ALA A 26 -12.66 -13.57 1.49
C ALA A 26 -11.45 -14.35 2.07
N PRO A 27 -11.60 -15.64 2.45
CA PRO A 27 -10.58 -16.44 3.13
C PRO A 27 -9.23 -16.59 2.41
N ARG A 28 -9.20 -16.24 1.12
CA ARG A 28 -8.01 -16.37 0.28
C ARG A 28 -7.19 -15.08 0.20
N THR A 29 -7.67 -13.94 0.68
CA THR A 29 -6.92 -12.68 0.58
C THR A 29 -5.71 -12.66 1.51
N VAL A 30 -4.64 -11.98 1.11
CA VAL A 30 -3.46 -11.73 1.98
C VAL A 30 -3.89 -11.03 3.28
N GLU A 31 -4.90 -10.15 3.20
CA GLU A 31 -5.45 -9.43 4.35
C GLU A 31 -6.18 -10.34 5.34
N TYR A 32 -6.98 -11.29 4.86
CA TYR A 32 -7.58 -12.30 5.73
C TYR A 32 -6.50 -13.08 6.50
N ARG A 33 -5.42 -13.47 5.82
CA ARG A 33 -4.31 -14.22 6.45
C ARG A 33 -3.52 -13.38 7.44
N ALA A 34 -3.25 -12.11 7.15
CA ALA A 34 -2.62 -11.19 8.10
C ALA A 34 -3.47 -11.00 9.35
N ARG A 35 -4.81 -10.94 9.23
CA ARG A 35 -5.74 -10.89 10.36
C ARG A 35 -5.74 -12.16 11.21
N ILE A 36 -5.66 -13.33 10.58
CA ILE A 36 -5.51 -14.60 11.31
C ILE A 36 -4.18 -14.64 12.08
N ALA A 37 -3.07 -14.24 11.44
CA ALA A 37 -1.77 -14.18 12.09
C ALA A 37 -1.74 -13.14 13.23
N ALA A 38 -2.39 -11.98 13.05
CA ALA A 38 -2.53 -10.96 14.09
C ALA A 38 -3.30 -11.49 15.32
N ILE A 39 -4.41 -12.21 15.10
CA ILE A 39 -5.16 -12.87 16.18
C ILE A 39 -4.27 -13.88 16.91
N ALA A 40 -3.55 -14.73 16.18
CA ALA A 40 -2.67 -15.73 16.77
C ALA A 40 -1.54 -15.08 17.60
N MET A 41 -0.94 -13.99 17.11
CA MET A 41 0.07 -13.23 17.86
C MET A 41 -0.50 -12.61 19.14
N LEU A 42 -1.72 -12.05 19.08
CA LEU A 42 -2.38 -11.49 20.26
C LEU A 42 -2.76 -12.56 21.28
N GLU A 43 -3.22 -13.73 20.82
CA GLU A 43 -3.51 -14.88 21.69
C GLU A 43 -2.25 -15.37 22.42
N GLN A 44 -1.11 -15.29 21.76
CA GLN A 44 0.18 -15.71 22.32
C GLN A 44 0.75 -14.66 23.27
N LEU A 45 0.58 -13.38 22.97
CA LEU A 45 0.82 -12.30 23.93
C LEU A 45 0.00 -12.47 25.22
N ILE A 46 -1.27 -12.89 25.11
CA ILE A 46 -2.15 -13.13 26.24
C ILE A 46 -1.70 -14.36 27.05
N THR A 47 -1.31 -15.43 26.35
CA THR A 47 -0.95 -16.72 26.98
C THR A 47 0.44 -16.67 27.63
N ASN A 48 1.41 -15.99 27.01
CA ASN A 48 2.82 -16.07 27.37
C ASN A 48 3.32 -14.92 28.25
N LYS A 49 2.44 -14.00 28.68
CA LYS A 49 2.81 -12.87 29.57
C LYS A 49 3.54 -13.31 30.85
N ASN A 50 3.36 -14.57 31.28
CA ASN A 50 4.00 -15.14 32.46
C ASN A 50 5.22 -16.03 32.15
N GLU A 51 5.50 -16.35 30.88
CA GLU A 51 6.63 -17.23 30.51
C GLU A 51 7.99 -16.55 30.69
N ASP A 52 8.05 -15.22 30.60
CA ASP A 52 9.28 -14.44 30.83
C ASP A 52 9.84 -14.64 32.25
N LYS A 53 8.97 -14.87 33.23
CA LYS A 53 9.38 -15.19 34.60
C LYS A 53 10.03 -16.57 34.67
N HIS A 54 9.43 -17.56 34.00
CA HIS A 54 9.88 -18.94 34.05
C HIS A 54 11.32 -19.14 33.56
N TYR A 55 11.77 -18.45 32.51
CA TYR A 55 13.17 -18.59 32.06
C TYR A 55 14.17 -17.88 32.99
N ILE A 56 13.86 -16.67 33.44
CA ILE A 56 14.71 -15.92 34.39
C ILE A 56 14.83 -16.69 35.70
N ASP A 57 13.73 -17.25 36.18
CA ASP A 57 13.67 -18.05 37.40
C ASP A 57 14.55 -19.31 37.27
N LEU A 58 14.52 -20.01 36.12
CA LEU A 58 15.35 -21.19 35.84
C LEU A 58 16.86 -20.88 35.76
N VAL A 59 17.24 -19.66 35.38
CA VAL A 59 18.64 -19.22 35.38
C VAL A 59 19.03 -18.79 36.80
N ALA A 60 18.14 -18.09 37.51
CA ALA A 60 18.38 -17.57 38.84
C ALA A 60 18.46 -18.66 39.92
N ASP A 61 17.66 -19.73 39.80
CA ASP A 61 17.67 -20.87 40.72
C ASP A 61 18.77 -21.91 40.40
N GLY A 62 19.52 -21.69 39.30
CA GLY A 62 20.62 -22.56 38.87
C GLY A 62 20.17 -23.82 38.12
N SER A 63 18.88 -23.95 37.78
CA SER A 63 18.35 -25.08 37.01
C SER A 63 18.90 -25.15 35.58
N ILE A 64 19.32 -24.01 35.01
CA ILE A 64 19.99 -23.93 33.71
C ILE A 64 21.31 -23.19 33.86
N GLN A 65 22.41 -23.87 33.53
CA GLN A 65 23.70 -23.24 33.34
C GLN A 65 23.82 -22.76 31.88
N ILE A 66 24.19 -21.50 31.68
CA ILE A 66 24.41 -20.93 30.34
C ILE A 66 25.87 -21.19 29.95
N TYR A 67 26.08 -22.01 28.93
CA TYR A 67 27.41 -22.40 28.42
C TYR A 67 27.90 -21.53 27.26
N ASP A 68 26.99 -20.85 26.57
CA ASP A 68 27.27 -19.88 25.50
C ASP A 68 26.53 -18.58 25.82
N ALA A 69 27.29 -17.60 26.32
CA ALA A 69 26.79 -16.29 26.74
C ALA A 69 26.91 -15.22 25.64
N GLY A 70 27.13 -15.63 24.37
CA GLY A 70 27.10 -14.70 23.25
C GLY A 70 25.79 -13.90 23.26
N PRO A 71 25.82 -12.57 23.07
CA PRO A 71 24.62 -11.77 23.10
C PRO A 71 23.63 -12.28 22.04
N PRO A 72 22.33 -12.37 22.38
CA PRO A 72 21.30 -12.73 21.41
C PRO A 72 21.34 -11.80 20.20
N GLU A 73 21.07 -12.36 19.02
CA GLU A 73 21.16 -11.67 17.72
C GLU A 73 20.33 -10.38 17.70
N PHE A 74 19.18 -10.36 18.39
CA PHE A 74 18.26 -9.22 18.36
C PHE A 74 18.35 -8.30 19.58
N THR A 75 19.36 -8.45 20.44
CA THR A 75 19.47 -7.67 21.70
C THR A 75 19.36 -6.17 21.51
N GLN A 76 20.13 -5.59 20.57
CA GLN A 76 20.09 -4.14 20.31
C GLN A 76 18.73 -3.69 19.78
N ARG A 77 18.12 -4.52 18.90
CA ARG A 77 16.80 -4.25 18.33
C ARG A 77 15.73 -4.30 19.41
N ARG A 78 15.79 -5.27 20.32
CA ARG A 78 14.90 -5.42 21.47
C ARG A 78 14.96 -4.20 22.39
N MET A 79 16.15 -3.80 22.83
CA MET A 79 16.32 -2.65 23.74
C MET A 79 15.71 -1.36 23.19
N ALA A 80 15.86 -1.10 21.90
CA ALA A 80 15.31 0.11 21.33
C ALA A 80 13.80 -0.02 21.00
N VAL A 81 13.26 -1.22 20.76
CA VAL A 81 11.80 -1.46 20.75
C VAL A 81 11.20 -1.26 22.15
N GLU A 82 11.86 -1.75 23.19
CA GLU A 82 11.47 -1.54 24.60
C GLU A 82 11.45 -0.06 24.97
N SER A 83 12.53 0.67 24.64
CA SER A 83 12.62 2.12 24.84
C SER A 83 11.49 2.86 24.12
N PHE A 84 11.21 2.48 22.87
CA PHE A 84 10.10 3.06 22.12
C PHE A 84 8.74 2.72 22.75
N LEU A 85 8.51 1.47 23.11
CA LEU A 85 7.26 1.02 23.74
C LEU A 85 6.98 1.77 25.05
N ALA A 86 8.02 2.08 25.83
CA ALA A 86 7.90 2.86 27.07
C ALA A 86 7.36 4.29 26.86
N THR A 87 7.45 4.83 25.64
CA THR A 87 6.88 6.14 25.28
C THR A 87 5.42 6.07 24.81
N GLN A 88 4.89 4.87 24.58
CA GLN A 88 3.57 4.68 23.97
C GLN A 88 2.48 4.50 25.04
N ASP A 89 1.29 5.02 24.76
CA ASP A 89 0.11 4.83 25.60
C ASP A 89 -0.46 3.41 25.38
N PRO A 90 -0.59 2.56 26.42
CA PRO A 90 -1.12 1.20 26.33
C PRO A 90 -2.59 1.10 25.89
N THR A 91 -3.33 2.20 25.91
CA THR A 91 -4.68 2.26 25.36
C THR A 91 -4.70 2.39 23.84
N MET A 92 -3.57 2.77 23.22
CA MET A 92 -3.46 2.94 21.78
C MET A 92 -3.16 1.61 21.10
N PRO A 93 -3.83 1.27 19.98
CA PRO A 93 -3.53 0.06 19.19
C PRO A 93 -2.06 -0.08 18.77
N ARG A 94 -1.38 1.06 18.56
CA ARG A 94 0.06 1.12 18.25
C ARG A 94 0.93 0.50 19.34
N TYR A 95 0.61 0.70 20.61
CA TYR A 95 1.33 0.06 21.71
C TYR A 95 1.31 -1.47 21.56
N TRP A 96 0.17 -2.04 21.18
CA TRP A 96 0.00 -3.48 21.05
C TRP A 96 0.75 -4.07 19.86
N ALA A 97 0.85 -3.34 18.75
CA ALA A 97 1.67 -3.77 17.63
C ALA A 97 3.16 -3.77 17.99
N VAL A 98 3.64 -2.71 18.65
CA VAL A 98 5.03 -2.63 19.13
C VAL A 98 5.30 -3.73 20.17
N ARG A 99 4.36 -3.99 21.09
CA ARG A 99 4.49 -5.08 22.07
C ARG A 99 4.46 -6.46 21.41
N ALA A 100 3.65 -6.65 20.37
CA ALA A 100 3.62 -7.89 19.58
C ALA A 100 4.96 -8.14 18.88
N HIS A 101 5.58 -7.09 18.33
CA HIS A 101 6.94 -7.22 17.80
C HIS A 101 7.96 -7.51 18.87
N LEU A 102 7.90 -6.80 19.99
CA LEU A 102 8.82 -7.02 21.10
C LEU A 102 8.75 -8.48 21.57
N CYS A 103 7.54 -9.02 21.74
CA CYS A 103 7.34 -10.43 22.07
C CYS A 103 7.91 -11.38 21.00
N PHE A 104 7.79 -11.02 19.72
CA PHE A 104 8.42 -11.78 18.64
C PHE A 104 9.95 -11.80 18.78
N LEU A 105 10.59 -10.64 19.02
CA LEU A 105 12.04 -10.56 19.20
C LEU A 105 12.50 -11.31 20.46
N GLU A 106 11.81 -11.10 21.59
CA GLU A 106 12.08 -11.80 22.86
C GLU A 106 11.96 -13.32 22.71
N TYR A 107 11.00 -13.78 21.90
CA TYR A 107 10.85 -15.20 21.62
C TYR A 107 11.97 -15.72 20.70
N SER A 108 12.27 -15.03 19.61
CA SER A 108 13.35 -15.40 18.68
C SER A 108 14.71 -15.49 19.38
N ASP A 109 15.03 -14.53 20.24
CA ASP A 109 16.26 -14.54 21.05
C ASP A 109 16.31 -15.75 21.99
N ARG A 110 15.20 -16.06 22.68
CA ARG A 110 15.11 -17.23 23.58
C ARG A 110 15.31 -18.54 22.84
N TYR A 111 14.63 -18.71 21.71
CA TYR A 111 14.74 -19.90 20.88
C TYR A 111 16.18 -20.12 20.41
N GLU A 112 16.79 -19.06 19.87
CA GLU A 112 18.16 -19.12 19.35
C GLU A 112 19.18 -19.42 20.46
N MET A 113 19.04 -18.80 21.61
CA MET A 113 19.89 -19.04 22.77
C MET A 113 19.77 -20.49 23.27
N VAL A 114 18.57 -21.04 23.45
CA VAL A 114 18.43 -22.44 23.90
C VAL A 114 18.90 -23.41 22.83
N ARG A 115 18.71 -23.10 21.54
CA ARG A 115 19.29 -23.88 20.43
C ARG A 115 20.82 -23.95 20.54
N ARG A 116 21.49 -22.81 20.74
CA ARG A 116 22.94 -22.75 20.97
C ARG A 116 23.38 -23.55 22.19
N GLN A 117 22.61 -23.50 23.29
CA GLN A 117 22.90 -24.32 24.48
C GLN A 117 22.84 -25.82 24.17
N VAL A 118 21.82 -26.26 23.44
CA VAL A 118 21.67 -27.67 23.04
C VAL A 118 22.78 -28.09 22.07
N ASP A 119 23.10 -27.26 21.09
CA ASP A 119 24.19 -27.52 20.13
C ASP A 119 25.53 -27.65 20.88
N TYR A 120 25.83 -26.72 21.78
CA TYR A 120 27.03 -26.77 22.63
C TYR A 120 27.08 -28.03 23.50
N MET A 121 25.97 -28.40 24.15
CA MET A 121 25.91 -29.59 25.01
C MET A 121 26.09 -30.88 24.21
N LYS A 122 25.55 -30.95 22.99
CA LYS A 122 25.75 -32.09 22.08
C LYS A 122 27.21 -32.21 21.65
N GLU A 123 27.83 -31.09 21.28
CA GLU A 123 29.26 -31.05 20.88
C GLU A 123 30.21 -31.44 22.02
N ASN A 124 29.81 -31.20 23.28
CA ASN A 124 30.63 -31.48 24.47
C ASN A 124 30.13 -32.69 25.29
N GLU A 125 29.22 -33.51 24.74
CA GLU A 125 28.70 -34.73 25.37
C GLU A 125 28.04 -34.54 26.76
N ILE A 126 27.46 -33.36 27.02
CA ILE A 126 26.81 -33.02 28.29
C ILE A 126 25.35 -33.53 28.25
N SER A 127 25.10 -34.70 28.85
CA SER A 127 23.82 -35.42 28.70
C SER A 127 22.70 -35.01 29.67
N GLY A 128 23.03 -34.58 30.89
CA GLY A 128 22.05 -34.35 31.96
C GLY A 128 21.04 -33.22 31.70
N SER A 129 21.51 -32.07 31.23
CA SER A 129 20.67 -30.89 30.95
C SER A 129 20.11 -30.87 29.53
N CYS A 130 20.65 -31.70 28.63
CA CYS A 130 20.31 -31.71 27.21
C CYS A 130 18.88 -32.22 26.97
N LEU A 131 18.43 -33.26 27.70
CA LEU A 131 17.05 -33.77 27.58
C LEU A 131 16.01 -32.75 28.06
N PHE A 132 16.27 -32.08 29.18
CA PHE A 132 15.37 -31.05 29.71
C PHE A 132 15.28 -29.83 28.77
N LEU A 133 16.42 -29.35 28.26
CA LEU A 133 16.43 -28.22 27.32
C LEU A 133 15.86 -28.58 25.96
N THR A 134 16.01 -29.83 25.51
CA THR A 134 15.35 -30.33 24.31
C THR A 134 13.83 -30.36 24.50
N ALA A 135 13.33 -30.88 25.63
CA ALA A 135 11.89 -30.85 25.93
C ALA A 135 11.34 -29.41 26.08
N LEU A 136 12.14 -28.49 26.64
CA LEU A 136 11.80 -27.07 26.73
C LEU A 136 11.74 -26.43 25.34
N LEU A 137 12.70 -26.71 24.46
CA LEU A 137 12.68 -26.29 23.06
C LEU A 137 11.48 -26.84 22.32
N GLU A 138 11.15 -28.11 22.49
CA GLU A 138 9.99 -28.74 21.85
C GLU A 138 8.69 -28.06 22.30
N LYS A 139 8.52 -27.84 23.61
CA LYS A 139 7.35 -27.15 24.16
C LYS A 139 7.21 -25.72 23.64
N TRP A 140 8.32 -24.97 23.61
CA TRP A 140 8.33 -23.62 23.03
C TRP A 140 8.06 -23.66 21.53
N ALA A 141 8.72 -24.55 20.80
CA ALA A 141 8.54 -24.76 19.37
C ALA A 141 7.14 -25.23 19.00
N GLU A 142 6.41 -25.92 19.87
CA GLU A 142 4.99 -26.27 19.66
C GLU A 142 4.08 -25.03 19.77
N GLY A 143 4.25 -24.23 20.82
CA GLY A 143 3.48 -23.00 21.04
C GLY A 143 3.72 -21.97 19.91
N TRP A 144 4.98 -21.77 19.56
CA TRP A 144 5.39 -20.87 18.48
C TRP A 144 5.25 -21.48 17.10
N GLY A 145 5.29 -22.80 16.98
CA GLY A 145 5.13 -23.53 15.73
C GLY A 145 3.79 -23.22 15.09
N SER A 146 2.74 -23.00 15.87
CA SER A 146 1.45 -22.51 15.37
C SER A 146 1.56 -21.10 14.76
N ILE A 147 2.24 -20.16 15.42
CA ILE A 147 2.44 -18.79 14.90
C ILE A 147 3.35 -18.78 13.68
N SER A 148 4.51 -19.42 13.78
CA SER A 148 5.49 -19.57 12.70
C SER A 148 4.86 -20.26 11.50
N LYS A 149 4.07 -21.31 11.71
CA LYS A 149 3.29 -21.96 10.64
C LYS A 149 2.25 -21.01 10.04
N ASN A 150 1.57 -20.18 10.83
CA ASN A 150 0.64 -19.19 10.28
C ASN A 150 1.36 -18.10 9.47
N ILE A 151 2.53 -17.63 9.94
CA ILE A 151 3.40 -16.70 9.21
C ILE A 151 3.90 -17.34 7.91
N GLU A 152 4.41 -18.57 7.96
CA GLU A 152 4.93 -19.31 6.81
C GLU A 152 3.81 -19.73 5.83
N GLN A 153 2.62 -20.12 6.30
CA GLN A 153 1.47 -20.38 5.43
C GLN A 153 0.95 -19.11 4.76
N ALA A 154 1.06 -17.96 5.43
CA ALA A 154 0.70 -16.69 4.84
C ALA A 154 1.76 -16.17 3.86
N ARG A 155 3.04 -16.41 4.15
CA ARG A 155 4.17 -16.23 3.23
C ARG A 155 3.99 -17.10 1.98
N ALA A 156 3.81 -18.41 2.13
CA ALA A 156 3.58 -19.34 1.05
C ALA A 156 2.35 -18.96 0.22
N ALA A 157 1.30 -18.44 0.85
CA ALA A 157 0.16 -17.93 0.12
C ALA A 157 0.43 -16.60 -0.60
N ALA A 158 1.15 -15.66 0.00
CA ALA A 158 1.60 -14.46 -0.68
C ALA A 158 2.46 -14.79 -1.91
N GLU A 159 3.29 -15.83 -1.81
CA GLU A 159 4.07 -16.42 -2.91
C GLU A 159 3.15 -17.07 -3.96
N THR A 160 2.12 -17.83 -3.55
CA THR A 160 1.14 -18.45 -4.47
C THR A 160 0.25 -17.41 -5.17
N PHE A 161 0.02 -16.26 -4.51
CA PHE A 161 -0.65 -15.08 -5.06
C PHE A 161 0.24 -14.26 -6.00
N GLY A 162 1.42 -14.80 -6.39
CA GLY A 162 2.55 -14.30 -7.20
C GLY A 162 2.29 -13.32 -8.35
N THR A 163 1.54 -12.27 -8.07
CA THR A 163 1.30 -11.08 -8.90
C THR A 163 1.29 -9.82 -8.03
N PHE A 164 1.22 -9.96 -6.70
CA PHE A 164 1.25 -8.82 -5.79
C PHE A 164 2.61 -8.50 -5.23
N PHE A 165 3.59 -9.40 -5.18
CA PHE A 165 4.88 -9.08 -4.57
C PHE A 165 6.03 -9.68 -5.39
N GLU A 166 6.90 -8.84 -5.96
CA GLU A 166 8.19 -9.23 -6.56
C GLU A 166 9.32 -8.73 -5.65
N GLY A 167 10.35 -9.55 -5.43
CA GLY A 167 11.50 -9.28 -4.55
C GLY A 167 12.23 -10.56 -4.09
N PRO A 168 13.31 -10.47 -3.30
CA PRO A 168 13.93 -11.63 -2.65
C PRO A 168 13.04 -12.20 -1.54
N ALA A 169 13.04 -13.52 -1.31
CA ALA A 169 12.20 -14.18 -0.28
C ALA A 169 12.29 -13.56 1.13
N ALA A 170 13.45 -13.01 1.51
CA ALA A 170 13.68 -12.35 2.79
C ALA A 170 12.85 -11.06 2.98
N THR A 171 12.52 -10.32 1.91
CA THR A 171 11.66 -9.13 2.03
C THR A 171 10.18 -9.47 2.21
N TYR A 172 9.72 -10.68 1.87
CA TYR A 172 8.31 -11.05 2.00
C TYR A 172 7.91 -11.34 3.44
N SER A 173 8.76 -12.03 4.21
CA SER A 173 8.49 -12.31 5.63
C SER A 173 8.36 -11.00 6.42
N GLN A 174 9.29 -10.07 6.19
CA GLN A 174 9.23 -8.76 6.82
C GLN A 174 7.98 -7.97 6.38
N ARG A 175 7.69 -7.90 5.07
CA ARG A 175 6.50 -7.23 4.53
C ARG A 175 5.18 -7.81 5.05
N PHE A 176 5.12 -9.14 5.23
CA PHE A 176 3.94 -9.78 5.80
C PHE A 176 3.81 -9.50 7.30
N MET A 177 4.91 -9.53 8.04
CA MET A 177 4.91 -9.12 9.45
C MET A 177 4.48 -7.67 9.61
N ASP A 178 4.99 -6.76 8.79
CA ASP A 178 4.57 -5.36 8.77
C ASP A 178 3.05 -5.26 8.56
N MET A 179 2.49 -6.08 7.67
CA MET A 179 1.05 -6.17 7.43
C MET A 179 0.26 -6.78 8.60
N VAL A 180 0.81 -7.76 9.32
CA VAL A 180 0.21 -8.34 10.54
C VAL A 180 0.17 -7.32 11.65
N LEU A 181 1.29 -6.65 11.90
CA LEU A 181 1.42 -5.60 12.90
C LEU A 181 0.51 -4.42 12.56
N TYR A 182 0.47 -4.05 11.29
CA TYR A 182 -0.45 -3.07 10.75
C TYR A 182 -1.93 -3.43 11.02
N VAL A 183 -2.30 -4.71 10.85
CA VAL A 183 -3.63 -5.20 11.23
C VAL A 183 -3.86 -5.11 12.74
N ILE A 184 -2.85 -5.25 13.58
CA ILE A 184 -2.96 -5.04 15.04
C ILE A 184 -3.17 -3.56 15.35
N VAL A 185 -2.52 -2.64 14.62
CA VAL A 185 -2.65 -1.18 14.80
C VAL A 185 -4.06 -0.64 14.47
N GLN A 186 -4.88 -1.35 13.70
CA GLN A 186 -6.32 -1.07 13.47
C GLN A 186 -6.77 0.42 13.54
N ARG A 187 -6.45 1.18 12.50
CA ARG A 187 -7.49 2.07 11.92
C ARG A 187 -8.19 1.27 10.83
N GLU A 188 -9.53 1.24 10.84
CA GLU A 188 -10.28 0.86 9.63
C GLU A 188 -9.81 1.80 8.53
N ARG A 189 -9.00 1.29 7.59
CA ARG A 189 -8.57 2.11 6.47
C ARG A 189 -9.77 2.38 5.60
N SER A 190 -9.94 3.65 5.27
CA SER A 190 -10.79 4.06 4.18
C SER A 190 -10.37 3.30 2.91
N ARG A 191 -11.31 3.11 1.98
CA ARG A 191 -10.99 2.50 0.68
C ARG A 191 -9.91 3.28 -0.07
N GLU A 192 -9.78 4.58 0.21
CA GLU A 192 -8.78 5.49 -0.36
C GLU A 192 -7.37 5.21 0.17
N GLU A 193 -7.21 4.93 1.47
CA GLU A 193 -5.93 4.52 2.03
C GLU A 193 -5.50 3.15 1.48
N MET A 194 -6.45 2.21 1.33
CA MET A 194 -6.18 0.91 0.71
C MET A 194 -5.77 1.04 -0.75
N PHE A 195 -6.41 1.94 -1.49
CA PHE A 195 -6.01 2.27 -2.86
C PHE A 195 -4.62 2.88 -2.89
N THR A 196 -4.35 3.88 -2.04
CA THR A 196 -3.04 4.54 -1.95
C THR A 196 -1.94 3.53 -1.70
N MET A 197 -2.11 2.64 -0.72
CA MET A 197 -1.15 1.58 -0.44
C MET A 197 -0.99 0.63 -1.63
N GLY A 198 -2.09 0.20 -2.26
CA GLY A 198 -2.04 -0.68 -3.42
C GLY A 198 -1.32 -0.07 -4.63
N VAL A 199 -1.53 1.21 -4.90
CA VAL A 199 -0.86 1.97 -5.97
C VAL A 199 0.63 2.09 -5.67
N ASN A 200 0.96 2.49 -4.45
CA ASN A 200 2.35 2.63 -4.00
C ASN A 200 3.14 1.34 -4.15
N TYR A 201 2.52 0.26 -3.69
CA TYR A 201 3.08 -1.07 -3.81
C TYR A 201 3.28 -1.45 -5.28
N TYR A 202 2.23 -1.29 -6.10
CA TYR A 202 2.26 -1.68 -7.50
C TYR A 202 3.31 -0.90 -8.31
N LEU A 203 3.50 0.39 -8.04
CA LEU A 203 4.43 1.23 -8.80
C LEU A 203 5.86 1.21 -8.22
N GLY A 204 6.09 0.51 -7.11
CA GLY A 204 7.35 0.61 -6.36
C GLY A 204 7.63 2.03 -5.86
N SER A 205 6.59 2.85 -5.71
CA SER A 205 6.71 4.28 -5.43
C SER A 205 6.70 4.60 -3.93
N TRP A 206 7.11 3.65 -3.11
CA TRP A 206 7.19 3.79 -1.66
C TRP A 206 8.54 3.31 -1.14
N ARG A 207 9.11 4.05 -0.20
CA ARG A 207 10.28 3.64 0.56
C ARG A 207 10.18 4.11 2.01
N LEU A 208 10.85 3.36 2.87
CA LEU A 208 11.13 3.75 4.24
C LEU A 208 12.36 4.66 4.25
N VAL A 209 12.23 5.89 4.76
CA VAL A 209 13.41 6.69 5.11
C VAL A 209 14.00 6.09 6.38
N LYS A 210 15.24 5.60 6.27
CA LYS A 210 16.01 5.14 7.43
C LYS A 210 16.58 6.37 8.13
N ASP A 211 15.94 6.85 9.19
CA ASP A 211 16.50 7.92 10.04
C ASP A 211 17.64 7.42 10.95
N GLY A 212 18.41 6.41 10.51
CA GLY A 212 19.47 5.78 11.31
C GLY A 212 18.98 4.88 12.46
N PHE A 213 17.67 4.72 12.66
CA PHE A 213 17.09 3.80 13.64
C PHE A 213 16.36 2.63 12.94
N GLU A 214 16.93 1.41 13.01
CA GLU A 214 16.41 0.21 12.34
C GLU A 214 15.06 -0.33 12.87
N ILE A 215 14.51 0.28 13.91
CA ILE A 215 13.25 -0.15 14.55
C ILE A 215 12.02 0.53 13.92
N GLN A 216 12.25 1.50 13.04
CA GLN A 216 11.21 2.25 12.35
C GLN A 216 10.43 1.46 11.29
N SER A 217 10.82 0.23 10.93
CA SER A 217 10.16 -0.50 9.82
C SER A 217 8.80 -1.11 10.17
N LEU A 218 8.38 -1.12 11.43
CA LEU A 218 7.29 -1.97 11.91
C LEU A 218 5.95 -1.28 12.16
N CYS A 219 5.96 0.04 12.20
CA CYS A 219 4.76 0.85 12.34
C CYS A 219 4.96 2.01 11.37
N ASP A 220 4.25 1.97 10.25
CA ASP A 220 4.28 2.94 9.14
C ASP A 220 4.15 4.43 9.54
N ASP A 221 3.87 4.72 10.82
CA ASP A 221 3.75 6.05 11.41
C ASP A 221 5.03 6.55 12.15
N ILE A 222 6.12 5.76 12.25
CA ILE A 222 7.42 6.22 12.83
C ILE A 222 8.48 6.41 11.74
N SER A 223 8.42 5.64 10.66
CA SER A 223 9.20 5.91 9.46
C SER A 223 8.57 7.08 8.71
N ALA A 224 9.36 8.10 8.36
CA ALA A 224 8.94 9.04 7.34
C ALA A 224 8.80 8.26 6.03
N ASN A 225 7.59 7.78 5.76
CA ASN A 225 7.29 7.13 4.50
C ASN A 225 7.42 8.16 3.40
N GLU A 226 8.33 7.88 2.47
CA GLU A 226 8.50 8.69 1.30
C GLU A 226 7.87 8.00 0.10
N TYR A 227 7.22 8.82 -0.71
CA TYR A 227 6.56 8.38 -1.91
C TYR A 227 7.14 9.09 -3.12
N TRP A 228 7.33 8.31 -4.18
CA TRP A 228 7.89 8.79 -5.43
C TRP A 228 6.80 9.42 -6.29
N CYS A 229 6.99 10.68 -6.67
CA CYS A 229 6.18 11.30 -7.71
C CYS A 229 6.86 11.17 -9.06
N ALA A 230 6.19 10.53 -10.02
CA ALA A 230 6.76 10.31 -11.36
C ALA A 230 6.99 11.61 -12.15
N VAL A 231 6.27 12.68 -11.82
CA VAL A 231 6.35 13.99 -12.51
C VAL A 231 7.48 14.85 -11.95
N THR A 232 7.51 15.05 -10.62
CA THR A 232 8.61 15.81 -9.98
C THR A 232 9.92 15.02 -10.03
N GLN A 233 9.83 13.68 -10.13
CA GLN A 233 10.94 12.74 -10.04
C GLN A 233 11.68 12.86 -8.70
N ALA A 234 10.90 13.07 -7.63
CA ALA A 234 11.42 13.22 -6.28
C ALA A 234 10.61 12.41 -5.28
N TRP A 235 11.32 11.88 -4.30
CA TRP A 235 10.74 11.33 -3.08
C TRP A 235 10.22 12.46 -2.20
N GLY A 236 9.11 12.23 -1.50
CA GLY A 236 8.57 13.19 -0.55
C GLY A 236 7.60 12.53 0.43
N PRO A 237 7.32 13.18 1.58
CA PRO A 237 6.45 12.61 2.61
C PRO A 237 5.00 12.45 2.12
N SER A 238 4.20 11.62 2.79
CA SER A 238 2.75 11.47 2.52
C SER A 238 1.98 12.79 2.54
N SER A 239 2.43 13.78 3.32
CA SER A 239 1.81 15.11 3.35
C SER A 239 1.96 15.90 2.05
N ARG A 240 2.94 15.55 1.21
CA ARG A 240 3.23 16.17 -0.09
C ARG A 240 2.98 15.24 -1.27
N ARG A 241 2.42 14.05 -1.02
CA ARG A 241 2.23 13.01 -2.03
C ARG A 241 0.86 12.40 -1.87
N ARG A 242 0.13 12.30 -2.97
CA ARG A 242 -1.22 11.75 -2.97
C ARG A 242 -1.37 10.73 -4.08
N ALA A 243 -1.97 9.59 -3.75
CA ALA A 243 -2.44 8.69 -4.79
C ALA A 243 -3.72 9.28 -5.42
N VAL A 244 -3.70 9.45 -6.73
CA VAL A 244 -4.84 9.92 -7.51
C VAL A 244 -5.42 8.78 -8.33
N PHE A 245 -6.72 8.84 -8.57
CA PHE A 245 -7.40 7.95 -9.50
C PHE A 245 -7.26 8.49 -10.93
N ILE A 246 -6.85 7.65 -11.87
CA ILE A 246 -6.79 8.01 -13.29
C ILE A 246 -8.20 8.10 -13.86
N VAL A 247 -8.95 7.00 -13.77
CA VAL A 247 -10.41 7.01 -13.93
C VAL A 247 -11.01 7.40 -12.59
N PRO A 248 -11.67 8.57 -12.49
CA PRO A 248 -12.11 9.13 -11.21
C PRO A 248 -13.00 8.17 -10.41
N SER A 249 -12.88 8.19 -9.07
CA SER A 249 -13.64 7.30 -8.16
C SER A 249 -15.17 7.45 -8.24
N ARG A 250 -15.66 8.58 -8.77
CA ARG A 250 -17.08 8.82 -9.10
C ARG A 250 -17.60 7.95 -10.26
N VAL A 251 -16.72 7.36 -11.06
CA VAL A 251 -17.06 6.30 -12.01
C VAL A 251 -17.21 4.99 -11.25
N ARG A 252 -18.43 4.46 -11.21
CA ARG A 252 -18.75 3.23 -10.48
C ARG A 252 -18.09 2.02 -11.14
N VAL A 253 -17.91 0.96 -10.37
CA VAL A 253 -17.34 -0.32 -10.86
C VAL A 253 -18.11 -0.83 -12.08
N ILE A 254 -19.45 -0.82 -12.04
CA ILE A 254 -20.29 -1.25 -13.16
C ILE A 254 -20.06 -0.42 -14.43
N GLU A 255 -19.83 0.89 -14.29
CA GLU A 255 -19.54 1.80 -15.40
C GLU A 255 -18.14 1.52 -15.94
N MET A 256 -17.14 1.31 -15.08
CA MET A 256 -15.80 0.92 -15.51
C MET A 256 -15.78 -0.43 -16.25
N CYS A 257 -16.49 -1.44 -15.75
CA CYS A 257 -16.61 -2.74 -16.43
C CYS A 257 -17.31 -2.62 -17.80
N SER A 258 -18.18 -1.62 -17.96
CA SER A 258 -18.80 -1.32 -19.25
C SER A 258 -17.85 -0.63 -20.23
N MET A 259 -16.82 0.07 -19.73
CA MET A 259 -15.87 0.87 -20.53
C MET A 259 -14.59 0.14 -20.88
N PHE A 260 -14.09 -0.73 -20.00
CA PHE A 260 -12.77 -1.33 -20.13
C PHE A 260 -12.87 -2.85 -19.98
N SER A 261 -12.06 -3.59 -20.75
CA SER A 261 -11.87 -5.03 -20.54
C SER A 261 -11.01 -5.26 -19.29
N ASP A 262 -11.18 -6.45 -18.70
CA ASP A 262 -10.35 -6.94 -17.59
C ASP A 262 -10.28 -6.00 -16.37
N VAL A 263 -11.37 -5.29 -16.13
CA VAL A 263 -11.59 -4.63 -14.85
C VAL A 263 -12.05 -5.71 -13.87
N HIS A 264 -11.11 -6.28 -13.12
CA HIS A 264 -11.42 -7.21 -12.02
C HIS A 264 -12.35 -6.55 -10.98
N GLU A 265 -12.88 -7.33 -10.04
CA GLU A 265 -13.82 -6.93 -8.98
C GLU A 265 -13.48 -5.61 -8.24
N ARG A 266 -12.20 -5.20 -8.24
CA ARG A 266 -11.74 -3.96 -7.58
C ARG A 266 -12.14 -2.67 -8.29
N GLY A 267 -12.54 -2.70 -9.57
CA GLY A 267 -13.04 -1.53 -10.29
C GLY A 267 -12.12 -0.31 -10.22
N ALA A 268 -12.66 0.83 -9.76
CA ALA A 268 -11.93 2.08 -9.58
C ALA A 268 -10.75 1.97 -8.61
N TYR A 269 -10.80 1.02 -7.68
CA TYR A 269 -9.76 0.78 -6.67
C TYR A 269 -8.69 -0.21 -7.15
N SER A 270 -8.66 -0.53 -8.45
CA SER A 270 -7.52 -1.23 -9.05
C SER A 270 -6.25 -0.39 -8.89
N HIS A 271 -5.15 -0.98 -8.43
CA HIS A 271 -3.87 -0.28 -8.33
C HIS A 271 -3.34 0.22 -9.69
N ARG A 272 -3.80 -0.39 -10.80
CA ARG A 272 -3.48 0.06 -12.17
C ARG A 272 -4.25 1.32 -12.58
N ASN A 273 -5.27 1.70 -11.80
CA ASN A 273 -6.05 2.93 -11.93
C ASN A 273 -5.49 4.08 -11.09
N GLY A 274 -4.25 3.98 -10.61
CA GLY A 274 -3.68 5.01 -9.77
C GLY A 274 -2.29 5.46 -10.16
N LEU A 275 -1.98 6.65 -9.68
CA LEU A 275 -0.70 7.33 -9.78
C LEU A 275 -0.40 8.00 -8.46
N VAL A 276 0.88 8.17 -8.13
CA VAL A 276 1.30 8.97 -6.98
C VAL A 276 1.89 10.26 -7.50
N LEU A 277 1.26 11.37 -7.11
CA LEU A 277 1.60 12.71 -7.57
C LEU A 277 1.92 13.62 -6.37
N GLU A 278 2.73 14.64 -6.61
CA GLU A 278 2.86 15.77 -5.68
C GLU A 278 1.49 16.45 -5.53
N THR A 279 1.17 16.96 -4.34
CA THR A 279 -0.17 17.45 -3.97
C THR A 279 -0.75 18.52 -4.90
N GLN A 280 0.02 19.51 -5.35
CA GLN A 280 -0.43 20.52 -6.32
C GLN A 280 -0.69 19.91 -7.70
N ILE A 281 0.20 19.04 -8.17
CA ILE A 281 0.02 18.32 -9.44
C ILE A 281 -1.19 17.39 -9.37
N ALA A 282 -1.37 16.68 -8.25
CA ALA A 282 -2.50 15.81 -7.98
C ALA A 282 -3.82 16.57 -8.04
N ALA A 283 -3.88 17.76 -7.43
CA ALA A 283 -5.07 18.60 -7.44
C ALA A 283 -5.39 19.12 -8.85
N ALA A 284 -4.38 19.55 -9.61
CA ALA A 284 -4.55 19.92 -11.01
C ALA A 284 -5.01 18.74 -11.88
N PHE A 285 -4.54 17.52 -11.59
CA PHE A 285 -4.90 16.29 -12.29
C PHE A 285 -6.36 15.90 -12.05
N ASP A 286 -6.82 15.97 -10.80
CA ASP A 286 -8.23 15.72 -10.43
C ASP A 286 -9.19 16.78 -11.00
N ALA A 287 -8.72 18.03 -11.11
CA ALA A 287 -9.46 19.11 -11.75
C ALA A 287 -9.43 19.06 -13.29
N CYS A 288 -8.79 18.04 -13.87
CA CYS A 288 -8.60 17.88 -15.32
C CYS A 288 -7.89 19.08 -15.99
N ARG A 289 -7.04 19.80 -15.25
CA ARG A 289 -6.23 20.93 -15.75
C ARG A 289 -4.88 20.47 -16.29
N VAL A 290 -4.46 19.25 -15.96
CA VAL A 290 -3.31 18.55 -16.54
C VAL A 290 -3.71 17.14 -16.97
N ALA A 291 -3.09 16.62 -18.02
CA ALA A 291 -3.24 15.25 -18.51
C ALA A 291 -1.87 14.57 -18.62
N ILE A 292 -1.86 13.24 -18.70
CA ILE A 292 -0.65 12.47 -19.01
C ILE A 292 -0.86 11.78 -20.35
N VAL A 293 0.07 11.97 -21.29
CA VAL A 293 -0.02 11.46 -22.66
C VAL A 293 1.26 10.71 -23.04
N PRO A 294 1.24 9.85 -24.06
CA PRO A 294 2.46 9.24 -24.57
C PRO A 294 3.37 10.30 -25.17
N SER A 295 4.67 10.19 -24.90
CA SER A 295 5.70 11.04 -25.52
C SER A 295 6.06 10.53 -26.91
N ARG A 296 6.45 11.44 -27.80
CA ARG A 296 6.98 11.11 -29.14
C ARG A 296 8.30 10.35 -29.07
N ASP A 297 9.10 10.60 -28.03
CA ASP A 297 10.39 9.94 -27.80
C ASP A 297 10.24 8.62 -27.03
N GLY A 298 9.00 8.18 -26.81
CA GLY A 298 8.67 7.04 -25.98
C GLY A 298 8.48 7.41 -24.50
N GLY A 299 7.69 6.60 -23.79
CA GLY A 299 7.33 6.87 -22.40
C GLY A 299 6.09 7.76 -22.27
N TRP A 300 6.03 8.55 -21.19
CA TRP A 300 4.86 9.32 -20.79
C TRP A 300 5.29 10.73 -20.41
N GLU A 301 4.50 11.74 -20.74
CA GLU A 301 4.74 13.13 -20.35
C GLU A 301 3.49 13.80 -19.79
N ILE A 302 3.69 14.82 -18.96
CA ILE A 302 2.60 15.63 -18.41
C ILE A 302 2.30 16.82 -19.32
N ARG A 303 1.02 17.08 -19.58
CA ARG A 303 0.55 18.18 -20.41
C ARG A 303 -0.41 19.06 -19.63
N VAL A 304 -0.06 20.32 -19.44
CA VAL A 304 -0.98 21.37 -18.95
C VAL A 304 -2.04 21.68 -20.01
N MET A 305 -3.31 21.47 -19.67
CA MET A 305 -4.47 21.69 -20.54
C MET A 305 -5.04 23.11 -20.41
N ASP A 306 -5.00 23.68 -19.20
CA ASP A 306 -5.55 25.00 -18.89
C ASP A 306 -4.45 26.08 -18.92
N SER A 307 -4.58 27.05 -19.83
CA SER A 307 -3.63 28.17 -19.97
C SER A 307 -3.48 29.00 -18.69
N SER A 308 -4.51 29.11 -17.86
CA SER A 308 -4.41 29.85 -16.59
C SER A 308 -3.50 29.16 -15.57
N LEU A 309 -3.26 27.84 -15.70
CA LEU A 309 -2.34 27.11 -14.86
C LEU A 309 -0.88 27.35 -15.26
N VAL A 310 -0.60 27.63 -16.54
CA VAL A 310 0.77 27.73 -17.10
C VAL A 310 1.65 28.71 -16.32
N GLY A 311 1.13 29.89 -15.97
CA GLY A 311 1.86 30.91 -15.20
C GLY A 311 1.90 30.67 -13.69
N SER A 312 1.18 29.66 -13.19
CA SER A 312 1.16 29.34 -11.75
C SER A 312 2.48 28.70 -11.32
N ARG A 313 2.97 29.09 -10.14
CA ARG A 313 4.20 28.54 -9.56
C ARG A 313 3.92 27.22 -8.85
N HIS A 314 4.66 26.19 -9.21
CA HIS A 314 4.74 24.93 -8.49
C HIS A 314 5.75 25.05 -7.35
N GLN A 315 5.30 24.83 -6.11
CA GLN A 315 6.07 25.15 -4.91
C GLN A 315 7.28 24.24 -4.73
N GLU A 316 7.12 22.92 -4.90
CA GLU A 316 8.19 21.97 -4.59
C GLU A 316 9.35 22.01 -5.59
N MET A 317 9.05 22.25 -6.87
CA MET A 317 10.08 22.34 -7.91
C MET A 317 10.57 23.78 -8.15
N GLU A 318 9.98 24.74 -7.47
CA GLU A 318 10.24 26.18 -7.61
C GLU A 318 10.14 26.73 -9.04
N CYS A 319 9.41 26.06 -9.93
CA CYS A 319 9.22 26.44 -11.33
C CYS A 319 7.74 26.72 -11.65
N SER A 320 7.45 27.19 -12.85
CA SER A 320 6.09 27.35 -13.37
C SER A 320 5.51 26.02 -13.89
N PHE A 321 4.19 25.89 -13.93
CA PHE A 321 3.56 24.76 -14.62
C PHE A 321 3.84 24.74 -16.13
N GLY A 322 4.13 25.90 -16.73
CA GLY A 322 4.64 25.97 -18.10
C GLY A 322 5.98 25.24 -18.30
N GLU A 323 6.86 25.25 -17.30
CA GLU A 323 8.12 24.47 -17.32
C GLU A 323 7.90 22.99 -16.99
N ILE A 324 6.79 22.65 -16.32
CA ILE A 324 6.38 21.25 -16.09
C ILE A 324 5.75 20.65 -17.36
N HIS A 325 5.11 21.47 -18.20
CA HIS A 325 4.48 21.04 -19.44
C HIS A 325 5.47 20.37 -20.41
N GLY A 326 5.16 19.16 -20.85
CA GLY A 326 6.02 18.33 -21.70
C GLY A 326 7.11 17.55 -20.94
N ARG A 327 7.18 17.67 -19.61
CA ARG A 327 8.17 16.93 -18.80
C ARG A 327 7.86 15.43 -18.82
N GLN A 328 8.88 14.63 -19.11
CA GLN A 328 8.79 13.17 -19.09
C GLN A 328 8.60 12.65 -17.65
N LEU A 329 7.69 11.70 -17.50
CA LEU A 329 7.48 10.96 -16.27
C LEU A 329 8.54 9.89 -16.14
N ARG A 330 9.08 9.74 -14.93
CA ARG A 330 10.00 8.66 -14.58
C ARG A 330 9.37 7.76 -13.54
N PHE A 331 9.06 6.53 -13.93
CA PHE A 331 8.64 5.48 -13.00
C PHE A 331 9.87 4.70 -12.53
N LEU A 332 9.82 4.17 -11.29
CA LEU A 332 10.97 3.49 -10.69
C LEU A 332 11.14 2.06 -11.18
N GLU A 333 10.03 1.33 -11.33
CA GLU A 333 10.02 -0.04 -11.83
C GLU A 333 9.64 -0.10 -13.32
N GLU A 334 9.37 -1.28 -13.87
CA GLU A 334 8.77 -1.45 -15.21
C GLU A 334 7.23 -1.33 -15.18
N ARG A 335 6.63 -1.43 -14.00
CA ARG A 335 5.18 -1.36 -13.82
C ARG A 335 4.66 0.04 -14.10
N ARG A 336 3.61 0.14 -14.92
CA ARG A 336 2.99 1.39 -15.36
C ARG A 336 1.49 1.36 -15.10
N PRO A 337 0.85 2.52 -14.91
CA PRO A 337 -0.60 2.57 -14.96
C PRO A 337 -1.11 2.11 -16.32
N ARG A 338 -2.38 1.72 -16.35
CA ARG A 338 -3.02 1.27 -17.58
C ARG A 338 -3.12 2.40 -18.61
N ALA A 339 -2.58 2.17 -19.80
CA ALA A 339 -2.56 3.15 -20.88
C ALA A 339 -3.97 3.59 -21.31
N ASP A 340 -4.93 2.67 -21.34
CA ASP A 340 -6.32 2.96 -21.69
C ASP A 340 -7.05 3.81 -20.63
N PHE A 341 -6.64 3.72 -19.36
CA PHE A 341 -7.13 4.64 -18.31
C PHE A 341 -6.57 6.05 -18.50
N LEU A 342 -5.28 6.17 -18.80
CA LEU A 342 -4.65 7.48 -19.07
C LEU A 342 -5.27 8.13 -20.31
N HIS A 343 -5.56 7.33 -21.34
CA HIS A 343 -6.24 7.79 -22.54
C HIS A 343 -7.64 8.33 -22.23
N PHE A 344 -8.41 7.58 -21.44
CA PHE A 344 -9.72 8.02 -20.98
C PHE A 344 -9.64 9.34 -20.20
N HIS A 345 -8.66 9.48 -19.30
CA HIS A 345 -8.45 10.71 -18.53
C HIS A 345 -8.11 11.91 -19.43
N TRP A 346 -7.27 11.73 -20.45
CA TRP A 346 -6.99 12.79 -21.42
C TRP A 346 -8.26 13.26 -22.16
N LEU A 347 -9.10 12.33 -22.64
CA LEU A 347 -10.37 12.68 -23.30
C LEU A 347 -11.34 13.35 -22.33
N LEU A 348 -11.34 12.93 -21.07
CA LEU A 348 -12.10 13.59 -20.02
C LEU A 348 -11.62 15.03 -19.83
N CYS A 349 -10.31 15.28 -19.86
CA CYS A 349 -9.76 16.64 -19.83
C CYS A 349 -10.21 17.47 -21.04
N MET A 350 -10.23 16.89 -22.25
CA MET A 350 -10.75 17.55 -23.45
C MET A 350 -12.24 17.90 -23.36
N ALA A 351 -13.04 17.05 -22.69
CA ALA A 351 -14.45 17.31 -22.47
C ALA A 351 -14.68 18.41 -21.40
N VAL A 352 -13.98 18.31 -20.28
CA VAL A 352 -14.04 19.29 -19.18
C VAL A 352 -13.55 20.66 -19.63
N SER A 353 -12.52 20.72 -20.49
CA SER A 353 -11.99 21.98 -20.99
C SER A 353 -13.02 22.81 -21.77
N ARG A 354 -13.97 22.15 -22.44
CA ARG A 354 -15.09 22.84 -23.09
C ARG A 354 -16.09 23.37 -22.06
N LEU A 355 -16.43 22.57 -21.06
CA LEU A 355 -17.43 22.94 -20.05
C LEU A 355 -16.94 24.04 -19.11
N LYS A 356 -15.63 24.06 -18.82
CA LYS A 356 -14.99 25.07 -17.97
C LYS A 356 -14.40 26.24 -18.76
N ASP A 357 -14.67 26.32 -20.07
CA ASP A 357 -14.21 27.39 -20.95
C ASP A 357 -12.70 27.66 -20.87
N PHE A 358 -11.90 26.58 -20.89
CA PHE A 358 -10.44 26.71 -21.01
C PHE A 358 -10.08 27.35 -22.36
N ASP A 359 -8.85 27.84 -22.47
CA ASP A 359 -8.30 28.36 -23.72
C ASP A 359 -8.35 27.31 -24.85
N GLN A 360 -9.30 27.47 -25.76
CA GLN A 360 -9.56 26.51 -26.83
C GLN A 360 -8.42 26.44 -27.86
N SER A 361 -7.62 27.51 -28.02
CA SER A 361 -6.44 27.49 -28.89
C SER A 361 -5.36 26.56 -28.31
N ARG A 362 -5.16 26.61 -26.99
CA ARG A 362 -4.28 25.64 -26.31
C ARG A 362 -4.80 24.22 -26.42
N ILE A 363 -6.10 24.00 -26.16
CA ILE A 363 -6.70 22.67 -26.26
C ILE A 363 -6.55 22.09 -27.68
N ALA A 364 -6.72 22.90 -28.73
CA ALA A 364 -6.48 22.48 -30.10
C ALA A 364 -5.01 22.09 -30.35
N ALA A 365 -4.05 22.83 -29.79
CA ALA A 365 -2.63 22.48 -29.88
C ALA A 365 -2.32 21.14 -29.17
N GLU A 366 -2.90 20.90 -27.99
CA GLU A 366 -2.77 19.64 -27.26
C GLU A 366 -3.41 18.46 -28.01
N GLU A 367 -4.53 18.70 -28.68
CA GLU A 367 -5.19 17.71 -29.55
C GLU A 367 -4.27 17.27 -30.69
N VAL A 368 -3.73 18.24 -31.45
CA VAL A 368 -2.80 18.00 -32.55
C VAL A 368 -1.53 17.28 -32.06
N TYR A 369 -1.06 17.59 -30.86
CA TYR A 369 0.13 16.97 -30.30
C TYR A 369 -0.12 15.50 -29.91
N ALA A 370 -1.17 15.23 -29.12
CA ALA A 370 -1.37 13.95 -28.47
C ALA A 370 -2.09 12.92 -29.36
N LEU A 371 -2.91 13.37 -30.32
CA LEU A 371 -3.70 12.46 -31.17
C LEU A 371 -2.87 11.43 -31.94
N PRO A 372 -1.75 11.81 -32.62
CA PRO A 372 -0.89 10.81 -33.27
C PRO A 372 -0.28 9.81 -32.29
N ALA A 373 0.06 10.26 -31.08
CA ALA A 373 0.70 9.45 -30.05
C ALA A 373 -0.27 8.40 -29.47
N TRP A 374 -1.54 8.76 -29.32
CA TRP A 374 -2.60 7.86 -28.90
C TRP A 374 -3.07 6.90 -29.99
N GLY A 375 -3.02 7.31 -31.27
CA GLY A 375 -3.43 6.49 -32.41
C GLY A 375 -2.70 5.14 -32.49
N ALA A 376 -1.46 5.06 -32.00
CA ALA A 376 -0.69 3.82 -31.92
C ALA A 376 -1.20 2.83 -30.85
N LEU A 377 -1.91 3.31 -29.83
CA LEU A 377 -2.36 2.49 -28.69
C LEU A 377 -3.79 1.95 -28.86
N GLY A 378 -4.60 2.58 -29.72
CA GLY A 378 -5.97 2.16 -30.03
C GLY A 378 -6.97 2.29 -28.86
N PHE A 379 -8.25 2.03 -29.14
CA PHE A 379 -9.33 1.98 -28.14
C PHE A 379 -10.01 0.62 -28.14
N THR A 380 -10.53 0.23 -26.97
CA THR A 380 -11.58 -0.78 -26.96
C THR A 380 -12.86 -0.17 -27.54
N ALA A 381 -13.64 -0.97 -28.28
CA ALA A 381 -14.94 -0.55 -28.81
C ALA A 381 -15.92 -0.09 -27.70
N ARG A 382 -15.69 -0.52 -26.45
CA ARG A 382 -16.48 -0.17 -25.27
C ARG A 382 -16.19 1.24 -24.78
N THR A 383 -14.92 1.59 -24.60
CA THR A 383 -14.49 2.95 -24.21
C THR A 383 -15.00 3.97 -25.21
N ARG A 384 -14.89 3.67 -26.51
CA ARG A 384 -15.36 4.54 -27.60
C ARG A 384 -16.81 5.00 -27.42
N ARG A 385 -17.73 4.07 -27.11
CA ARG A 385 -19.16 4.39 -26.95
C ARG A 385 -19.43 5.42 -25.86
N VAL A 386 -18.66 5.37 -24.77
CA VAL A 386 -18.79 6.37 -23.69
C VAL A 386 -18.24 7.72 -24.14
N ILE A 387 -17.11 7.74 -24.84
CA ILE A 387 -16.53 8.98 -25.36
C ILE A 387 -17.41 9.63 -26.43
N GLU A 388 -18.06 8.87 -27.32
CA GLU A 388 -19.02 9.41 -28.29
C GLU A 388 -20.21 10.10 -27.63
N ARG A 389 -20.66 9.56 -26.49
CA ARG A 389 -21.75 10.15 -25.70
C ARG A 389 -21.27 11.36 -24.93
N LEU A 390 -20.08 11.30 -24.35
CA LEU A 390 -19.44 12.44 -23.69
C LEU A 390 -19.28 13.61 -24.67
N SER A 391 -18.76 13.34 -25.86
CA SER A 391 -18.64 14.29 -26.99
C SER A 391 -19.96 15.01 -27.30
N ARG A 392 -21.05 14.24 -27.43
CA ARG A 392 -22.41 14.79 -27.62
C ARG A 392 -22.87 15.62 -26.43
N HIS A 393 -22.66 15.14 -25.21
CA HIS A 393 -23.07 15.81 -23.98
C HIS A 393 -22.36 17.16 -23.79
N VAL A 394 -21.07 17.26 -24.11
CA VAL A 394 -20.31 18.51 -23.99
C VAL A 394 -20.37 19.38 -25.25
N THR A 395 -21.14 18.98 -26.26
CA THR A 395 -21.25 19.67 -27.57
C THR A 395 -19.89 19.94 -28.24
N ARG A 396 -18.92 19.03 -28.05
CA ARG A 396 -17.58 19.09 -28.64
C ARG A 396 -17.27 17.74 -29.26
N SER A 397 -16.88 17.74 -30.54
CA SER A 397 -16.29 16.54 -31.16
C SER A 397 -15.00 16.19 -30.44
N LEU A 398 -15.01 15.09 -29.70
CA LEU A 398 -13.79 14.51 -29.13
C LEU A 398 -13.05 13.73 -30.22
N PRO A 399 -11.70 13.68 -30.17
CA PRO A 399 -10.87 13.08 -31.20
C PRO A 399 -10.99 11.55 -31.17
N LEU A 400 -12.04 11.05 -31.79
CA LEU A 400 -12.33 9.64 -32.01
C LEU A 400 -11.99 9.29 -33.45
N ASP A 401 -10.71 9.39 -33.80
CA ASP A 401 -10.29 8.99 -35.14
C ASP A 401 -10.35 7.46 -35.29
N TYR A 402 -10.94 7.05 -36.41
CA TYR A 402 -11.04 5.69 -36.95
C TYR A 402 -12.11 4.76 -36.35
N THR A 403 -13.07 4.42 -37.23
CA THR A 403 -14.02 3.29 -37.27
C THR A 403 -15.47 3.51 -36.82
N GLU A 404 -16.34 2.77 -37.52
CA GLU A 404 -17.77 2.95 -37.74
C GLU A 404 -18.65 3.16 -36.48
N PRO A 405 -19.74 3.93 -36.61
CA PRO A 405 -20.68 4.17 -35.51
C PRO A 405 -21.28 2.85 -35.01
N GLY A 406 -21.14 2.59 -33.70
CA GLY A 406 -21.83 1.49 -33.04
C GLY A 406 -23.35 1.74 -32.93
N PRO A 407 -24.17 0.69 -32.75
CA PRO A 407 -25.61 0.83 -32.64
C PRO A 407 -26.01 1.77 -31.49
N SER A 408 -26.90 2.70 -31.80
CA SER A 408 -27.52 3.65 -30.88
C SER A 408 -28.19 2.93 -29.71
N MET A 409 -27.59 2.99 -28.51
CA MET A 409 -28.33 2.72 -27.28
C MET A 409 -29.19 3.96 -26.96
N GLY A 410 -30.47 3.76 -26.69
CA GLY A 410 -31.44 4.83 -26.44
C GLY A 410 -31.09 5.75 -25.26
N GLY A 411 -31.71 6.93 -25.23
CA GLY A 411 -31.60 7.93 -24.17
C GLY A 411 -32.13 7.39 -22.84
N ASN A 412 -31.23 6.86 -22.03
CA ASN A 412 -31.54 6.40 -20.68
C ASN A 412 -30.98 7.45 -19.72
N LYS A 413 -31.85 8.04 -18.90
CA LYS A 413 -31.55 9.00 -17.84
C LYS A 413 -30.32 8.60 -17.00
N TYR A 414 -30.13 7.30 -16.75
CA TYR A 414 -28.97 6.77 -16.05
C TYR A 414 -27.62 7.23 -16.65
N TYR A 415 -27.53 7.30 -17.98
CA TYR A 415 -26.31 7.71 -18.67
C TYR A 415 -26.09 9.22 -18.63
N GLU A 416 -27.15 10.03 -18.67
CA GLU A 416 -27.04 11.48 -18.51
C GLU A 416 -26.52 11.82 -17.12
N ASP A 417 -27.12 11.20 -16.08
CA ASP A 417 -26.65 11.32 -14.69
C ASP A 417 -25.18 10.86 -14.53
N PHE A 418 -24.76 9.85 -15.29
CA PHE A 418 -23.36 9.41 -15.31
C PHE A 418 -22.43 10.44 -15.94
N LEU A 419 -22.79 11.01 -17.10
CA LEU A 419 -21.96 12.00 -17.79
C LEU A 419 -21.87 13.31 -16.99
N GLU A 420 -22.96 13.75 -16.38
CA GLU A 420 -22.96 14.92 -15.50
C GLU A 420 -22.03 14.71 -14.29
N ARG A 421 -22.13 13.56 -13.61
CA ARG A 421 -21.21 13.19 -12.53
C ARG A 421 -19.76 13.12 -12.99
N LEU A 422 -19.51 12.61 -14.20
CA LEU A 422 -18.17 12.49 -14.79
C LEU A 422 -17.58 13.86 -15.14
N CYS A 423 -18.39 14.86 -15.47
CA CYS A 423 -17.94 16.21 -15.79
C CYS A 423 -17.87 17.16 -14.57
N ASN A 424 -18.52 16.82 -13.45
CA ASN A 424 -18.48 17.58 -12.19
C ASN A 424 -17.12 17.44 -11.46
N VAL A 425 -16.07 18.02 -12.04
CA VAL A 425 -14.70 18.06 -11.49
C VAL A 425 -14.52 19.23 -10.50
N PRO A 426 -13.69 19.06 -9.45
CA PRO A 426 -13.40 20.13 -8.50
C PRO A 426 -12.82 21.37 -9.20
N ASN A 427 -13.02 22.54 -8.60
CA ASN A 427 -12.27 23.74 -8.95
C ASN A 427 -10.96 23.70 -8.16
N PHE A 428 -9.85 23.85 -8.87
CA PHE A 428 -8.50 23.92 -8.29
C PHE A 428 -7.93 25.31 -8.50
#